data_AF-A0A653BXX5-F1
#
_entry.id   AF-A0A653BXX5-F1
#
_cell.length_a   1.000
_cell.length_b   1.000
_cell.length_c   1.000
_cell.angle_alpha   90.00
_cell.angle_beta   90.00
_cell.angle_gamma   90.00
#
_symmetry.space_group_name_H-M   'P 1'
#
loop_
_entity.id
_entity.type
_entity.pdbx_description
1 polymer ?
#
loop_
_entity_poly.entity_id
_entity_poly.type
_entity_poly.pdbx_seq_one_letter_code
_entity_poly.pdbx_strand_id
1 'polypeptide(L)'
;MQLLQLPCSTKSTTASVQASLTSASNPSTSSSTEPFQGPVIPTSVYLHSRTAVIMEVEDTPSATTELLCQAIINSDELGLNKILAAQIFTLWMTSPLLELQLKPTHKPYEIRQKWRSLVEQYSHASYNRQQRDEPKIMFQRNVFFPQHLEEKIKDHKILELLYEEARSNILQGRYPCEVIHYIMLGGIQARIELGPYNPLGRAN
;
A
#
# COMPACT_ATOMS: atom_id res chain seq x y z
N MET A 1 26.78 -10.29 -21.66
CA MET A 1 26.85 -11.70 -21.26
C MET A 1 25.51 -12.34 -21.52
N GLN A 2 25.52 -13.51 -22.17
CA GLN A 2 24.39 -14.14 -22.84
C GLN A 2 23.19 -14.43 -21.94
N LEU A 3 22.01 -14.00 -22.41
CA LEU A 3 20.70 -14.53 -22.04
C LEU A 3 20.54 -15.91 -22.70
N LEU A 4 20.26 -16.93 -21.89
CA LEU A 4 19.74 -18.21 -22.34
C LEU A 4 18.23 -18.22 -22.10
N GLN A 5 17.50 -18.41 -23.18
CA GLN A 5 16.04 -18.43 -23.27
C GLN A 5 15.65 -19.84 -23.70
N LEU A 6 14.69 -20.47 -23.00
CA LEU A 6 14.05 -21.71 -23.44
C LEU A 6 12.53 -21.62 -23.21
N PRO A 7 11.70 -22.30 -24.05
CA PRO A 7 10.34 -21.89 -24.36
C PRO A 7 9.27 -22.65 -23.58
N CYS A 8 8.16 -21.98 -23.26
CA CYS A 8 6.93 -22.60 -22.74
C CYS A 8 5.99 -22.91 -23.92
N SER A 9 5.59 -24.17 -24.07
CA SER A 9 4.58 -24.61 -25.05
C SER A 9 3.18 -24.59 -24.45
N THR A 10 2.29 -23.94 -25.18
CA THR A 10 0.83 -23.85 -25.00
C THR A 10 0.11 -25.17 -25.23
N LYS A 11 -0.95 -25.45 -24.46
CA LYS A 11 -2.19 -26.02 -25.01
C LYS A 11 -3.42 -25.39 -24.35
N SER A 12 -4.26 -24.83 -25.20
CA SER A 12 -5.62 -24.38 -24.99
C SER A 12 -6.57 -25.58 -24.82
N THR A 13 -7.72 -25.37 -24.17
CA THR A 13 -9.07 -25.70 -24.70
C THR A 13 -10.16 -25.16 -23.77
N THR A 14 -11.14 -24.55 -24.42
CA THR A 14 -12.44 -24.01 -23.99
C THR A 14 -13.37 -24.98 -23.25
N ALA A 15 -14.17 -24.46 -22.30
CA ALA A 15 -15.64 -24.34 -22.39
C ALA A 15 -16.32 -24.38 -21.00
N SER A 16 -17.32 -23.50 -20.86
CA SER A 16 -18.34 -23.43 -19.81
C SER A 16 -19.18 -24.71 -19.70
N VAL A 17 -19.73 -25.02 -18.50
CA VAL A 17 -21.14 -25.40 -18.26
C VAL A 17 -21.39 -25.56 -16.75
N GLN A 18 -22.53 -25.02 -16.29
CA GLN A 18 -23.15 -25.18 -14.98
C GLN A 18 -24.02 -26.45 -14.98
N ALA A 19 -23.98 -27.31 -13.95
CA ALA A 19 -25.04 -28.28 -13.67
C ALA A 19 -25.00 -28.75 -12.21
N SER A 20 -26.15 -28.66 -11.54
CA SER A 20 -26.44 -29.31 -10.25
C SER A 20 -27.13 -30.66 -10.51
N LEU A 21 -26.91 -31.67 -9.65
CA LEU A 21 -27.91 -32.60 -9.08
C LEU A 21 -27.26 -33.82 -8.35
N THR A 22 -27.59 -33.93 -7.05
CA THR A 22 -27.89 -35.09 -6.19
C THR A 22 -27.05 -36.39 -6.12
N SER A 23 -26.48 -36.59 -4.92
CA SER A 23 -26.43 -37.78 -4.01
C SER A 23 -26.08 -39.19 -4.51
N ALA A 24 -24.98 -39.73 -3.97
CA ALA A 24 -24.86 -41.12 -3.50
C ALA A 24 -23.74 -41.25 -2.44
N SER A 25 -24.01 -42.01 -1.38
CA SER A 25 -23.16 -42.30 -0.22
C SER A 25 -22.24 -43.51 -0.42
N ASN A 26 -20.99 -43.46 0.07
CA ASN A 26 -20.26 -44.58 0.72
C ASN A 26 -18.84 -44.17 1.22
N PRO A 27 -18.18 -44.95 2.10
CA PRO A 27 -17.54 -44.44 3.31
C PRO A 27 -16.00 -44.31 3.32
N SER A 28 -15.54 -43.39 4.18
CA SER A 28 -14.27 -43.32 4.93
C SER A 28 -12.94 -43.76 4.28
N THR A 29 -12.12 -42.76 3.93
CA THR A 29 -10.69 -42.73 4.30
C THR A 29 -10.33 -41.30 4.69
N SER A 30 -9.87 -41.13 5.92
CA SER A 30 -9.53 -39.85 6.54
C SER A 30 -8.31 -39.20 5.90
N SER A 31 -8.53 -38.12 5.14
CA SER A 31 -7.59 -37.02 5.03
C SER A 31 -8.36 -35.74 5.33
N SER A 32 -8.49 -35.43 6.62
CA SER A 32 -8.90 -34.10 7.06
C SER A 32 -7.80 -33.12 6.68
N THR A 33 -7.80 -32.66 5.43
CA THR A 33 -7.38 -31.29 5.11
C THR A 33 -8.44 -30.39 5.69
N GLU A 34 -8.35 -30.16 7.01
CA GLU A 34 -8.97 -28.99 7.61
C GLU A 34 -8.48 -27.80 6.78
N PRO A 35 -9.36 -27.00 6.16
CA PRO A 35 -8.92 -25.75 5.59
C PRO A 35 -8.26 -24.98 6.74
N PHE A 36 -7.00 -24.61 6.56
CA PHE A 36 -6.27 -23.80 7.52
C PHE A 36 -6.95 -22.42 7.56
N GLN A 37 -8.06 -22.29 8.30
CA GLN A 37 -8.74 -21.03 8.53
C GLN A 37 -7.96 -20.30 9.62
N GLY A 38 -6.82 -19.75 9.22
CA GLY A 38 -6.06 -18.83 10.05
C GLY A 38 -6.92 -17.63 10.44
N PRO A 39 -6.63 -16.98 11.56
CA PRO A 39 -7.47 -15.90 12.07
C PRO A 39 -7.55 -14.75 11.07
N VAL A 40 -8.78 -14.30 10.80
CA VAL A 40 -9.03 -13.07 10.05
C VAL A 40 -8.95 -11.90 11.03
N ILE A 41 -7.93 -11.08 10.89
CA ILE A 41 -7.77 -9.86 11.68
C ILE A 41 -8.00 -8.68 10.73
N PRO A 42 -9.08 -7.90 10.91
CA PRO A 42 -9.32 -6.69 10.14
C PRO A 42 -8.09 -5.79 10.18
N THR A 43 -7.54 -5.47 9.02
CA THR A 43 -6.32 -4.67 8.89
C THR A 43 -6.64 -3.39 8.18
N SER A 44 -6.21 -2.26 8.74
CA SER A 44 -6.33 -0.95 8.11
C SER A 44 -5.00 -0.55 7.49
N VAL A 45 -5.03 -0.21 6.19
CA VAL A 45 -3.89 0.36 5.48
C VAL A 45 -4.16 1.82 5.19
N TYR A 46 -3.34 2.69 5.77
CA TYR A 46 -3.55 4.13 5.74
C TYR A 46 -2.93 4.77 4.49
N LEU A 47 -3.56 5.85 4.03
CA LEU A 47 -3.13 6.69 2.93
C LEU A 47 -2.79 8.10 3.43
N HIS A 48 -1.96 8.84 2.69
CA HIS A 48 -1.62 10.23 3.04
C HIS A 48 -2.80 11.20 2.91
N SER A 49 -3.83 10.83 2.16
CA SER A 49 -5.14 11.51 2.08
C SER A 49 -5.93 11.50 3.41
N ARG A 50 -5.38 10.92 4.49
CA ARG A 50 -6.05 10.69 5.79
C ARG A 50 -7.23 9.73 5.73
N THR A 51 -7.27 8.89 4.69
CA THR A 51 -8.19 7.76 4.56
C THR A 51 -7.47 6.45 4.84
N ALA A 52 -8.22 5.35 4.98
CA ALA A 52 -7.67 4.01 5.13
C ALA A 52 -8.51 3.00 4.36
N VAL A 53 -7.85 2.03 3.74
CA VAL A 53 -8.48 0.86 3.15
C VAL A 53 -8.55 -0.21 4.23
N ILE A 54 -9.75 -0.71 4.51
CA ILE A 54 -9.98 -1.80 5.46
C ILE A 54 -10.01 -3.10 4.67
N MET A 55 -9.22 -4.08 5.11
CA MET A 55 -9.10 -5.38 4.48
C MET A 55 -9.34 -6.50 5.48
N GLU A 56 -10.08 -7.50 5.04
CA GLU A 56 -10.29 -8.77 5.71
C GLU A 56 -9.62 -9.85 4.88
N VAL A 57 -8.42 -10.25 5.30
CA VAL A 57 -7.61 -11.25 4.59
C VAL A 57 -7.61 -12.52 5.42
N GLU A 58 -7.82 -13.67 4.78
CA GLU A 58 -7.69 -14.97 5.44
C GLU A 58 -6.26 -15.17 5.93
N ASP A 59 -6.12 -15.68 7.15
CA ASP A 59 -4.82 -15.86 7.82
C ASP A 59 -3.94 -14.59 7.77
N THR A 60 -4.49 -13.45 8.21
CA THR A 60 -3.79 -12.16 8.27
C THR A 60 -2.36 -12.24 8.83
N PRO A 61 -2.07 -13.04 9.88
CA PRO A 61 -0.70 -13.17 10.40
C PRO A 61 0.33 -13.69 9.37
N SER A 62 -0.11 -14.54 8.44
CA SER A 62 0.74 -15.10 7.38
C SER A 62 0.72 -14.26 6.10
N ALA A 63 -0.20 -13.30 5.98
CA ALA A 63 -0.34 -12.47 4.79
C ALA A 63 0.94 -11.68 4.50
N THR A 64 1.42 -11.80 3.26
CA THR A 64 2.62 -11.10 2.81
C THR A 64 2.30 -9.67 2.38
N THR A 65 3.31 -8.83 2.37
CA THR A 65 3.23 -7.45 1.86
C THR A 65 2.70 -7.43 0.43
N GLU A 66 3.19 -8.35 -0.41
CA GLU A 66 2.71 -8.49 -1.78
C GLU A 66 1.22 -8.81 -1.87
N LEU A 67 0.74 -9.76 -1.05
CA LEU A 67 -0.69 -10.12 -1.01
C LEU A 67 -1.55 -8.92 -0.62
N LEU A 68 -1.17 -8.20 0.44
CA LEU A 68 -1.91 -7.02 0.90
C LEU A 68 -1.86 -5.88 -0.12
N CYS A 69 -0.71 -5.62 -0.75
CA CYS A 69 -0.59 -4.67 -1.86
C CYS A 69 -1.53 -5.02 -3.01
N GLN A 70 -1.55 -6.29 -3.44
CA GLN A 70 -2.42 -6.74 -4.52
C GLN A 70 -3.90 -6.61 -4.13
N ALA A 71 -4.27 -6.86 -2.88
CA ALA A 71 -5.64 -6.63 -2.41
C ALA A 71 -6.05 -5.14 -2.53
N ILE A 72 -5.18 -4.21 -2.13
CA ILE A 72 -5.42 -2.76 -2.26
C ILE A 72 -5.53 -2.35 -3.73
N ILE A 73 -4.59 -2.80 -4.56
CA ILE A 73 -4.52 -2.43 -5.98
C ILE A 73 -5.70 -3.01 -6.77
N ASN A 74 -6.18 -4.19 -6.39
CA ASN A 74 -7.34 -4.81 -7.02
C ASN A 74 -8.68 -4.34 -6.46
N SER A 75 -8.68 -3.57 -5.37
CA SER A 75 -9.89 -2.96 -4.83
C SER A 75 -10.43 -1.89 -5.79
N ASP A 76 -11.73 -1.95 -6.06
CA ASP A 76 -12.41 -0.94 -6.87
C ASP A 76 -12.51 0.42 -6.14
N GLU A 77 -12.30 0.46 -4.81
CA GLU A 77 -12.38 1.66 -3.99
C GLU A 77 -11.41 2.76 -4.45
N LEU A 78 -10.19 2.37 -4.85
CA LEU A 78 -9.16 3.31 -5.28
C LEU A 78 -9.16 3.54 -6.80
N GLY A 79 -9.77 2.64 -7.58
CA GLY A 79 -9.86 2.75 -9.03
C GLY A 79 -8.50 2.87 -9.74
N LEU A 80 -7.47 2.19 -9.23
CA LEU A 80 -6.09 2.35 -9.71
C LEU A 80 -5.83 1.59 -11.03
N ASN A 81 -4.94 2.14 -11.85
CA ASN A 81 -4.30 1.36 -12.90
C ASN A 81 -3.43 0.26 -12.28
N LYS A 82 -3.92 -0.98 -12.31
CA LYS A 82 -3.34 -2.11 -11.59
C LYS A 82 -1.86 -2.37 -11.91
N ILE A 83 -1.51 -2.32 -13.20
CA ILE A 83 -0.14 -2.60 -13.67
C ILE A 83 0.82 -1.52 -13.18
N LEU A 84 0.41 -0.25 -13.32
CA LEU A 84 1.25 0.88 -12.99
C LEU A 84 1.38 1.05 -11.46
N ALA A 85 0.27 0.88 -10.72
CA ALA A 85 0.25 0.97 -9.26
C ALA A 85 1.15 -0.07 -8.59
N ALA A 86 1.19 -1.31 -9.12
CA ALA A 86 2.05 -2.38 -8.59
C ALA A 86 3.56 -2.08 -8.70
N GLN A 87 3.96 -1.18 -9.58
CA GLN A 87 5.36 -0.74 -9.72
C GLN A 87 5.68 0.44 -8.81
N ILE A 88 4.72 1.34 -8.65
CA ILE A 88 4.89 2.64 -7.99
C ILE A 88 4.71 2.56 -6.49
N PHE A 89 3.82 1.70 -5.99
CA PHE A 89 3.45 1.67 -4.59
C PHE A 89 3.84 0.36 -3.91
N THR A 90 4.05 0.44 -2.61
CA THR A 90 4.28 -0.71 -1.74
C THR A 90 3.82 -0.38 -0.32
N LEU A 91 3.88 -1.35 0.60
CA LEU A 91 3.61 -1.09 2.02
C LEU A 91 4.85 -0.64 2.76
N TRP A 92 4.60 0.26 3.70
CA TRP A 92 5.56 0.72 4.68
C TRP A 92 4.98 0.52 6.08
N MET A 93 5.84 0.22 7.03
CA MET A 93 5.52 0.40 8.45
C MET A 93 6.09 1.73 8.91
N THR A 94 5.21 2.58 9.42
CA THR A 94 5.56 3.94 9.82
C THR A 94 5.13 4.21 11.25
N SER A 95 6.00 4.84 12.03
CA SER A 95 5.68 5.45 13.30
C SER A 95 6.37 6.83 13.39
N PRO A 96 6.12 7.62 14.45
CA PRO A 96 6.87 8.84 14.69
C PRO A 96 8.40 8.66 14.82
N LEU A 97 8.88 7.46 15.14
CA LEU A 97 10.31 7.21 15.42
C LEU A 97 11.03 6.42 14.34
N LEU A 98 10.31 5.65 13.51
CA LEU A 98 10.90 4.79 12.50
C LEU A 98 9.94 4.56 11.32
N GLU A 99 10.49 4.53 10.11
CA GLU A 99 9.77 4.21 8.88
C GLU A 99 10.55 3.18 8.07
N LEU A 100 9.87 2.10 7.69
CA LEU A 100 10.48 0.97 7.00
C LEU A 100 9.63 0.58 5.78
N GLN A 101 10.22 0.66 4.59
CA GLN A 101 9.64 0.01 3.41
C GLN A 101 9.69 -1.51 3.59
N LEU A 102 8.55 -2.17 3.40
CA LEU A 102 8.46 -3.62 3.49
C LEU A 102 8.86 -4.28 2.16
N LYS A 103 9.49 -5.45 2.24
CA LYS A 103 9.76 -6.30 1.07
C LYS A 103 8.52 -7.12 0.72
N PRO A 104 8.32 -7.51 -0.56
CA PRO A 104 7.16 -8.29 -0.99
C PRO A 104 6.87 -9.54 -0.13
N THR A 105 7.92 -10.25 0.28
CA THR A 105 7.84 -11.48 1.08
C THR A 105 7.69 -11.26 2.58
N HIS A 106 7.86 -10.03 3.07
CA HIS A 106 7.69 -9.74 4.49
C HIS A 106 6.23 -9.85 4.89
N LYS A 107 5.98 -10.37 6.09
CA LYS A 107 4.66 -10.40 6.72
C LYS A 107 4.51 -9.21 7.67
N PRO A 108 3.63 -8.25 7.38
CA PRO A 108 3.50 -7.07 8.24
C PRO A 108 3.19 -7.43 9.70
N TYR A 109 2.33 -8.41 9.94
CA TYR A 109 2.00 -8.84 11.30
C TYR A 109 3.23 -9.22 12.14
N GLU A 110 4.13 -10.04 11.59
CA GLU A 110 5.37 -10.45 12.28
C GLU A 110 6.32 -9.27 12.53
N ILE A 111 6.36 -8.28 11.62
CA ILE A 111 7.18 -7.07 11.80
C ILE A 111 6.61 -6.19 12.91
N ARG A 112 5.28 -6.04 12.99
CA ARG A 112 4.63 -5.31 14.08
C ARG A 112 4.98 -5.91 15.44
N GLN A 113 4.98 -7.24 15.56
CA GLN A 113 5.38 -7.91 16.80
C GLN A 113 6.82 -7.62 17.23
N LYS A 114 7.70 -7.34 16.26
CA LYS A 114 9.12 -7.00 16.48
C LYS A 114 9.38 -5.50 16.55
N TRP A 115 8.33 -4.66 16.47
CA TRP A 115 8.50 -3.21 16.31
C TRP A 115 9.32 -2.57 17.43
N ARG A 116 9.07 -2.95 18.69
CA ARG A 116 9.83 -2.42 19.83
C ARG A 116 11.34 -2.66 19.69
N SER A 117 11.73 -3.88 19.33
CA SER A 117 13.15 -4.21 19.10
C SER A 117 13.74 -3.43 17.92
N LEU A 118 12.96 -3.21 16.86
CA LEU A 118 13.40 -2.38 15.72
C LEU A 118 13.61 -0.92 16.14
N VAL A 119 12.68 -0.35 16.90
CA VAL A 119 12.78 1.04 17.38
C VAL A 119 13.95 1.19 18.37
N GLU A 120 14.15 0.24 19.27
CA GLU A 120 15.30 0.22 20.19
C GLU A 120 16.63 0.17 19.43
N GLN A 121 16.69 -0.58 18.31
CA GLN A 121 17.90 -0.73 17.52
C GLN A 121 18.19 0.47 16.60
N TYR A 122 17.15 1.08 16.00
CA TYR A 122 17.32 2.05 14.90
C TYR A 122 16.89 3.48 15.23
N SER A 123 16.27 3.74 16.38
CA SER A 123 15.92 5.10 16.80
C SER A 123 16.86 5.63 17.89
N HIS A 124 17.04 6.95 17.92
CA HIS A 124 17.81 7.66 18.95
C HIS A 124 16.91 8.35 19.99
N ALA A 125 15.64 7.96 20.08
CA ALA A 125 14.70 8.54 21.02
C ALA A 125 14.92 8.03 22.45
N SER A 126 14.36 8.73 23.44
CA SER A 126 14.41 8.28 24.83
C SER A 126 13.63 6.97 25.00
N TYR A 127 14.07 6.12 25.94
CA TYR A 127 13.42 4.84 26.27
C TYR A 127 11.89 4.97 26.41
N ASN A 128 11.43 5.98 27.14
CA ASN A 128 10.00 6.25 27.33
C ASN A 128 9.24 6.52 26.01
N ARG A 129 9.87 7.18 25.03
CA ARG A 129 9.26 7.39 23.70
C ARG A 129 9.24 6.08 22.92
N GLN A 130 10.34 5.32 22.95
CA GLN A 130 10.45 4.03 22.25
C GLN A 130 9.39 3.03 22.73
N GLN A 131 9.15 2.93 24.05
CA GLN A 131 8.17 1.98 24.62
C GLN A 131 6.71 2.28 24.24
N ARG A 132 6.40 3.52 23.87
CA ARG A 132 5.05 3.96 23.46
C ARG A 132 4.88 4.04 21.95
N ASP A 133 5.93 3.76 21.20
CA ASP A 133 5.91 3.87 19.75
C ASP A 133 5.22 2.65 19.13
N GLU A 134 4.24 2.91 18.28
CA GLU A 134 3.45 1.89 17.62
C GLU A 134 3.44 2.17 16.11
N PRO A 135 3.65 1.15 15.26
CA PRO A 135 3.62 1.32 13.83
C PRO A 135 2.20 1.26 13.30
N LYS A 136 1.99 1.96 12.19
CA LYS A 136 0.85 1.75 11.28
C LYS A 136 1.36 1.30 9.92
N ILE A 137 0.50 0.59 9.18
CA ILE A 137 0.78 0.20 7.79
C ILE A 137 0.30 1.33 6.87
N MET A 138 1.19 1.82 6.02
CA MET A 138 0.90 2.85 5.03
C MET A 138 1.10 2.29 3.62
N PHE A 139 0.22 2.64 2.68
CA PHE A 139 0.44 2.41 1.25
C PHE A 139 1.08 3.67 0.67
N GLN A 140 2.35 3.56 0.25
CA GLN A 140 3.20 4.70 -0.10
C GLN A 140 4.04 4.40 -1.33
N ARG A 141 4.66 5.44 -1.89
CA ARG A 141 5.62 5.33 -2.98
C ARG A 141 6.71 4.31 -2.65
N ASN A 142 7.01 3.43 -3.60
CA ASN A 142 8.15 2.53 -3.57
C ASN A 142 9.42 3.36 -3.81
N VAL A 143 10.33 3.36 -2.83
CA VAL A 143 11.59 4.11 -2.88
C VAL A 143 12.44 3.75 -4.10
N PHE A 144 12.32 2.51 -4.59
CA PHE A 144 13.06 2.02 -5.76
C PHE A 144 12.43 2.39 -7.10
N PHE A 145 11.22 3.00 -7.12
CA PHE A 145 10.62 3.44 -8.37
C PHE A 145 11.43 4.61 -8.96
N PRO A 146 11.93 4.53 -10.21
CA PRO A 146 12.79 5.57 -10.77
C PRO A 146 12.06 6.89 -11.04
N GLN A 147 12.66 8.00 -10.61
CA GLN A 147 12.10 9.35 -10.79
C GLN A 147 11.75 9.67 -12.27
N HIS A 148 12.63 9.35 -13.22
CA HIS A 148 12.41 9.64 -14.64
C HIS A 148 11.21 8.88 -15.26
N LEU A 149 10.75 7.81 -14.61
CA LEU A 149 9.51 7.12 -14.99
C LEU A 149 8.30 7.78 -14.33
N GLU A 150 8.47 8.24 -13.08
CA GLU A 150 7.44 8.97 -12.34
C GLU A 150 6.99 10.25 -13.04
N GLU A 151 7.94 11.01 -13.60
CA GLU A 151 7.65 12.23 -14.38
C GLU A 151 6.75 12.00 -15.60
N LYS A 152 6.68 10.75 -16.09
CA LYS A 152 5.87 10.36 -17.26
C LYS A 152 4.46 9.91 -16.88
N ILE A 153 4.14 9.77 -15.59
CA ILE A 153 2.82 9.34 -15.13
C ILE A 153 1.78 10.41 -15.50
N LYS A 154 0.67 9.96 -16.08
CA LYS A 154 -0.52 10.79 -16.39
C LYS A 154 -1.80 10.24 -15.77
N ASP A 155 -1.74 9.07 -15.14
CA ASP A 155 -2.87 8.48 -14.46
C ASP A 155 -3.27 9.34 -13.26
N HIS A 156 -4.50 9.85 -13.27
CA HIS A 156 -4.94 10.84 -12.30
C HIS A 156 -4.98 10.29 -10.88
N LYS A 157 -5.40 9.03 -10.69
CA LYS A 157 -5.52 8.41 -9.37
C LYS A 157 -4.17 8.11 -8.74
N ILE A 158 -3.22 7.69 -9.55
CA ILE A 158 -1.83 7.51 -9.11
C ILE A 158 -1.20 8.88 -8.75
N LEU A 159 -1.43 9.90 -9.58
CA LEU A 159 -0.95 11.27 -9.29
C LEU A 159 -1.56 11.82 -8.01
N GLU A 160 -2.86 11.58 -7.75
CA GLU A 160 -3.55 11.99 -6.52
C GLU A 160 -2.86 11.39 -5.26
N LEU A 161 -2.54 10.09 -5.29
CA LEU A 161 -1.85 9.43 -4.19
C LEU A 161 -0.41 9.94 -3.98
N LEU A 162 0.36 10.10 -5.05
CA LEU A 162 1.72 10.66 -4.99
C LEU A 162 1.71 12.11 -4.50
N TYR A 163 0.72 12.88 -4.93
CA TYR A 163 0.54 14.27 -4.51
C TYR A 163 0.28 14.38 -3.01
N GLU A 164 -0.65 13.60 -2.46
CA GLU A 164 -0.96 13.64 -1.02
C GLU A 164 0.25 13.24 -0.18
N GLU A 165 1.05 12.27 -0.64
CA GLU A 165 2.33 11.92 0.00
C GLU A 165 3.32 13.09 -0.03
N ALA A 166 3.54 13.69 -1.19
CA ALA A 166 4.46 14.82 -1.34
C ALA A 166 4.02 16.04 -0.52
N ARG A 167 2.72 16.35 -0.51
CA ARG A 167 2.12 17.40 0.31
C ARG A 167 2.35 17.14 1.79
N SER A 168 2.09 15.93 2.27
CA SER A 168 2.36 15.53 3.65
C SER A 168 3.84 15.72 4.01
N ASN A 169 4.75 15.32 3.14
CA ASN A 169 6.19 15.46 3.36
C ASN A 169 6.64 16.93 3.41
N ILE A 170 6.10 17.80 2.56
CA ILE A 170 6.35 19.25 2.61
C ILE A 170 5.85 19.83 3.93
N LEU A 171 4.62 19.53 4.34
CA LEU A 171 4.02 20.06 5.57
C LEU A 171 4.71 19.57 6.84
N GLN A 172 5.31 18.39 6.80
CA GLN A 172 6.14 17.85 7.89
C GLN A 172 7.59 18.36 7.85
N GLY A 173 7.95 19.21 6.88
CA GLY A 173 9.29 19.75 6.74
C GLY A 173 10.34 18.73 6.28
N ARG A 174 9.92 17.62 5.66
CA ARG A 174 10.82 16.55 5.20
C ARG A 174 11.48 16.85 3.87
N TYR A 175 10.88 17.72 3.06
CA TYR A 175 11.39 18.12 1.76
C TYR A 175 11.95 19.55 1.84
N PRO A 176 13.26 19.70 2.14
CA PRO A 176 13.88 21.01 2.21
C PRO A 176 13.86 21.67 0.82
N CYS A 177 13.29 22.86 0.76
CA CYS A 177 13.18 23.67 -0.44
C CYS A 177 13.48 25.14 -0.12
N GLU A 178 13.75 25.94 -1.15
CA GLU A 178 13.82 27.39 -1.00
C GLU A 178 12.44 27.98 -0.63
N VAL A 179 12.45 29.10 0.09
CA VAL A 179 11.21 29.78 0.53
C VAL A 179 10.26 30.04 -0.63
N ILE A 180 10.79 30.43 -1.79
CA ILE A 180 9.99 30.70 -2.98
C ILE A 180 9.24 29.45 -3.48
N HIS A 181 9.82 28.26 -3.35
CA HIS A 181 9.17 27.01 -3.71
C HIS A 181 8.02 26.69 -2.75
N TYR A 182 8.19 26.90 -1.45
CA TYR A 182 7.08 26.73 -0.49
C TYR A 182 5.92 27.69 -0.78
N ILE A 183 6.21 28.94 -1.15
CA ILE A 183 5.19 29.92 -1.55
C ILE A 183 4.43 29.43 -2.79
N MET A 184 5.15 28.95 -3.82
CA MET A 184 4.53 28.42 -5.03
C MET A 184 3.66 27.19 -4.75
N LEU A 185 4.17 26.22 -3.98
CA LEU A 185 3.40 25.03 -3.57
C LEU A 185 2.16 25.41 -2.75
N GLY A 186 2.28 26.38 -1.85
CA GLY A 186 1.15 26.92 -1.10
C GLY A 186 0.10 27.57 -2.00
N GLY A 187 0.53 28.30 -3.04
CA GLY A 187 -0.36 28.87 -4.05
C GLY A 187 -1.09 27.79 -4.87
N ILE A 188 -0.40 26.71 -5.22
CA ILE A 188 -1.00 25.56 -5.92
C ILE A 188 -2.05 24.89 -5.02
N GLN A 189 -1.73 24.62 -3.75
CA GLN A 189 -2.68 24.04 -2.79
C GLN A 189 -3.91 24.93 -2.61
N ALA A 190 -3.72 26.26 -2.48
CA ALA A 190 -4.81 27.21 -2.35
C ALA A 190 -5.73 27.19 -3.58
N ARG A 191 -5.17 27.07 -4.78
CA ARG A 191 -5.97 26.94 -6.01
C ARG A 191 -6.77 25.63 -6.05
N ILE A 192 -6.20 24.53 -5.53
CA ILE A 192 -6.88 23.24 -5.44
C ILE A 192 -8.04 23.30 -4.45
N GLU A 193 -7.84 23.89 -3.26
CA GLU A 193 -8.83 23.92 -2.19
C GLU A 193 -9.90 25.00 -2.35
N LEU A 194 -9.50 26.19 -2.80
CA LEU A 194 -10.35 27.40 -2.83
C LEU A 194 -10.85 27.75 -4.24
N GLY A 195 -10.30 27.12 -5.28
CA GLY A 195 -10.59 27.47 -6.66
C GLY A 195 -9.96 28.81 -7.08
N PRO A 196 -10.52 29.51 -8.09
CA PRO A 196 -9.96 30.76 -8.58
C PRO A 196 -9.92 31.87 -7.52
N TYR A 197 -8.83 32.65 -7.53
CA TYR A 197 -8.69 33.80 -6.65
C TYR A 197 -9.82 34.82 -6.89
N ASN A 198 -10.55 35.14 -5.82
CA ASN A 198 -11.57 36.18 -5.82
C ASN A 198 -11.11 37.36 -4.94
N PRO A 199 -10.70 38.50 -5.51
CA PRO A 199 -10.26 39.66 -4.74
C PRO A 199 -11.38 40.32 -3.91
N LEU A 200 -12.65 40.03 -4.20
CA LEU A 200 -13.81 40.64 -3.55
C LEU A 200 -14.38 39.79 -2.40
N GLY A 201 -13.84 38.58 -2.15
CA GLY A 201 -14.22 37.73 -1.02
C GLY A 201 -15.68 37.25 -0.98
N ARG A 202 -16.44 37.40 -2.07
CA ARG A 202 -17.82 36.91 -2.14
C ARG A 202 -17.81 35.43 -2.56
N ALA A 203 -18.42 34.56 -1.74
CA ALA A 203 -18.63 33.17 -2.12
C ALA A 203 -19.55 33.11 -3.36
N ASN A 204 -19.23 32.21 -4.30
CA ASN A 204 -20.11 31.87 -5.42
C ASN A 204 -21.34 31.11 -4.92
#